data_AF-A0A433WFY3-F1
#
_entry.id   AF-A0A433WFY3-F1
#
_cell.length_a   1.000
_cell.length_b   1.000
_cell.length_c   1.000
_cell.angle_alpha   90.00
_cell.angle_beta   90.00
_cell.angle_gamma   90.00
#
_symmetry.space_group_name_H-M   'P 1'
#
loop_
_entity.id
_entity.type
_entity.pdbx_description
1 polymer ?
#
loop_
_entity_poly.entity_id
_entity_poly.type
_entity_poly.pdbx_seq_one_letter_code
_entity_poly.pdbx_strand_id
1 'polypeptide(L)'
;MAAYNNDDIIRYTEGEMLPEERSRFAAAMAADPSLAAAVEEYKLLKITLEQRLPPDAAADALRRQLTQQRAIHFKKNNRLSAVRKYLTGIAAAAVVLLAIVLTRQHRGKDLLALYGQVEMQVSAERGSNQDSLLQAAALYFNEHDYTKTLPLLHQYIAADSSNQAAWFYRGVASLRNGDAAGLPDLEKVSNGGSVFRYDAAFQIALWYAIQQQPAKAKEWLQKIPADAAIAGKASALRKDLP
;
A
#
# COMPACT_ATOMS: atom_id res chain seq x y z
N MET A 1 -11.28 39.38 -7.67
CA MET A 1 -11.73 38.22 -8.48
C MET A 1 -13.09 37.84 -7.93
N ALA A 2 -14.15 37.88 -8.73
CA ALA A 2 -15.50 37.57 -8.26
C ALA A 2 -15.53 36.11 -7.76
N ALA A 3 -15.85 35.91 -6.48
CA ALA A 3 -15.85 34.58 -5.86
C ALA A 3 -17.04 33.70 -6.30
N TYR A 4 -18.02 34.30 -6.97
CA TYR A 4 -19.26 33.66 -7.43
C TYR A 4 -19.48 33.94 -8.92
N ASN A 5 -20.02 32.96 -9.63
CA ASN A 5 -20.31 33.04 -11.06
C ASN A 5 -21.83 33.01 -11.32
N ASN A 6 -22.22 32.99 -12.61
CA ASN A 6 -23.63 32.96 -13.01
C ASN A 6 -24.37 31.69 -12.55
N ASP A 7 -23.68 30.55 -12.51
CA ASP A 7 -24.29 29.29 -12.03
C ASP A 7 -24.63 29.38 -10.54
N ASP A 8 -23.81 30.07 -9.75
CA ASP A 8 -24.09 30.32 -8.33
C ASP A 8 -25.32 31.22 -8.15
N ILE A 9 -25.47 32.25 -8.99
CA ILE A 9 -26.65 33.13 -8.99
C ILE A 9 -27.93 32.34 -9.29
N ILE A 10 -27.87 31.43 -10.29
CA ILE A 10 -28.99 30.56 -10.65
C ILE A 10 -29.33 29.65 -9.47
N ARG A 11 -28.36 28.89 -8.96
CA ARG A 11 -28.56 27.95 -7.84
C ARG A 11 -29.11 28.64 -6.59
N TYR A 12 -28.66 29.85 -6.29
CA TYR A 12 -29.19 30.65 -5.17
C TYR A 12 -30.66 31.03 -5.40
N THR A 13 -30.99 31.53 -6.59
CA THR A 13 -32.34 32.00 -6.95
C THR A 13 -33.33 30.85 -7.05
N GLU A 14 -32.88 29.67 -7.47
CA GLU A 14 -33.72 28.46 -7.60
C GLU A 14 -33.81 27.64 -6.30
N GLY A 15 -33.09 28.06 -5.24
CA GLY A 15 -33.13 27.39 -3.94
C GLY A 15 -32.38 26.06 -3.91
N GLU A 16 -31.44 25.86 -4.84
CA GLU A 16 -30.64 24.64 -4.99
C GLU A 16 -29.33 24.67 -4.19
N MET A 17 -29.04 25.77 -3.51
CA MET A 17 -27.91 25.86 -2.58
C MET A 17 -28.21 25.19 -1.25
N LEU A 18 -27.20 24.54 -0.66
CA LEU A 18 -27.28 24.00 0.70
C LEU A 18 -27.47 25.14 1.73
N PRO A 19 -28.07 24.90 2.90
CA PRO A 19 -28.35 25.96 3.88
C PRO A 19 -27.12 26.79 4.29
N GLU A 20 -25.97 26.14 4.47
CA GLU A 20 -24.70 26.79 4.81
C GLU A 20 -24.13 27.61 3.65
N GLU A 21 -24.21 27.08 2.43
CA GLU A 21 -23.78 27.75 1.20
C GLU A 21 -24.64 28.98 0.93
N ARG A 22 -25.96 28.85 1.09
CA ARG A 22 -26.92 29.94 0.94
C ARG A 22 -26.69 31.07 1.94
N SER A 23 -26.36 30.74 3.19
CA SER A 23 -26.04 31.75 4.21
C SER A 23 -24.77 32.54 3.86
N ARG A 24 -23.74 31.86 3.34
CA ARG A 24 -22.50 32.50 2.87
C ARG A 24 -22.75 33.37 1.63
N PHE A 25 -23.57 32.91 0.70
CA PHE A 25 -23.95 33.66 -0.49
C PHE A 25 -24.72 34.93 -0.12
N ALA A 26 -25.67 34.85 0.82
CA ALA A 26 -26.40 36.01 1.32
C ALA A 26 -25.47 37.02 2.04
N ALA A 27 -24.50 36.54 2.81
CA ALA A 27 -23.49 37.41 3.42
C ALA A 27 -22.58 38.07 2.36
N ALA A 28 -22.24 37.36 1.29
CA ALA A 28 -21.48 37.90 0.16
C ALA A 28 -22.26 38.98 -0.60
N MET A 29 -23.57 38.81 -0.81
CA MET A 29 -24.42 39.84 -1.41
C MET A 29 -24.50 41.12 -0.57
N ALA A 30 -24.42 41.00 0.77
CA ALA A 30 -24.38 42.18 1.64
C ALA A 30 -23.03 42.93 1.57
N ALA A 31 -21.95 42.21 1.26
CA ALA A 31 -20.61 42.77 1.13
C ALA A 31 -20.30 43.28 -0.30
N ASP A 32 -20.94 42.71 -1.32
CA ASP A 32 -20.72 43.02 -2.73
C ASP A 32 -22.03 43.46 -3.43
N PRO A 33 -22.24 44.78 -3.58
CA PRO A 33 -23.40 45.33 -4.28
C PRO A 33 -23.52 44.88 -5.75
N SER A 34 -22.41 44.53 -6.41
CA SER A 34 -22.44 44.08 -7.81
C SER A 34 -23.04 42.69 -7.95
N LEU A 35 -22.74 41.79 -7.00
CA LEU A 35 -23.37 40.47 -6.90
C LEU A 35 -24.87 40.58 -6.60
N ALA A 36 -25.27 41.51 -5.71
CA ALA A 36 -26.68 41.75 -5.43
C ALA A 36 -27.44 42.26 -6.67
N ALA A 37 -26.84 43.17 -7.45
CA ALA A 37 -27.42 43.66 -8.69
C ALA A 37 -27.59 42.54 -9.74
N ALA A 38 -26.60 41.67 -9.90
CA ALA A 38 -26.67 40.54 -10.83
C ALA A 38 -27.77 39.52 -10.46
N VAL A 39 -27.99 39.27 -9.17
CA VAL A 39 -29.09 38.43 -8.67
C VAL A 39 -30.45 39.04 -9.00
N GLU A 40 -30.63 40.35 -8.81
CA GLU A 40 -31.88 41.03 -9.13
C GLU A 40 -32.14 41.11 -10.64
N GLU A 41 -31.11 41.33 -11.45
CA GLU A 41 -31.20 41.28 -12.91
C GLU A 41 -31.67 39.90 -13.39
N TYR A 42 -31.08 38.83 -12.84
CA TYR A 42 -31.49 37.47 -13.17
C TYR A 42 -32.95 37.19 -12.79
N LYS A 43 -33.42 37.64 -11.61
CA LYS A 43 -34.83 37.51 -11.21
C LYS A 43 -35.77 38.25 -12.16
N LEU A 44 -35.43 39.48 -12.54
CA LEU A 44 -36.22 40.28 -13.48
C LEU A 44 -36.32 39.61 -14.86
N LEU A 45 -35.19 39.10 -15.36
CA LEU A 45 -35.13 38.38 -16.63
C LEU A 45 -35.99 37.11 -16.57
N LYS A 46 -35.90 36.34 -15.49
CA LYS A 46 -36.73 35.14 -15.27
C LYS A 46 -38.22 35.46 -15.26
N ILE A 47 -38.65 36.46 -14.49
CA ILE A 47 -40.06 36.88 -14.45
C ILE A 47 -40.54 37.34 -15.82
N THR A 48 -39.72 38.12 -16.54
CA THR A 48 -40.07 38.62 -17.88
C THR A 48 -40.23 37.48 -18.89
N LEU A 49 -39.35 36.47 -18.81
CA LEU A 49 -39.44 35.27 -19.64
C LEU A 49 -40.69 34.45 -19.29
N GLU A 50 -40.95 34.22 -18.00
CA GLU A 50 -42.16 33.52 -17.53
C GLU A 50 -43.46 34.21 -17.94
N GLN A 51 -43.48 35.55 -18.02
CA GLN A 51 -44.64 36.32 -18.48
C GLN A 51 -44.83 36.29 -20.00
N ARG A 52 -43.76 36.16 -20.78
CA ARG A 52 -43.80 36.19 -22.26
C ARG A 52 -43.90 34.82 -22.89
N LEU A 53 -43.54 33.77 -22.16
CA LEU A 53 -43.69 32.39 -22.60
C LEU A 53 -45.14 31.95 -22.32
N PRO A 54 -45.88 31.44 -23.32
CA PRO A 54 -47.20 30.87 -23.06
C PRO A 54 -47.05 29.69 -22.07
N PRO A 55 -48.06 29.44 -21.21
CA PRO A 55 -48.03 28.29 -20.32
C PRO A 55 -47.84 27.01 -21.13
N ASP A 56 -46.67 26.38 -20.96
CA ASP A 56 -46.32 25.17 -21.67
C ASP A 56 -47.00 23.98 -20.98
N ALA A 57 -48.18 23.65 -21.48
CA ALA A 57 -48.99 22.54 -21.00
C ALA A 57 -48.21 21.21 -21.02
N ALA A 58 -47.22 21.06 -21.91
CA ALA A 58 -46.37 19.87 -21.96
C ALA A 58 -45.34 19.87 -20.83
N ALA A 59 -44.75 21.01 -20.49
CA ALA A 59 -43.85 21.15 -19.34
C ALA A 59 -44.58 20.93 -18.01
N ASP A 60 -45.81 21.43 -17.87
CA ASP A 60 -46.63 21.20 -16.68
C ASP A 60 -47.07 19.74 -16.55
N ALA A 61 -47.45 19.09 -17.65
CA ALA A 61 -47.76 17.66 -17.68
C ALA A 61 -46.52 16.83 -17.28
N LEU A 62 -45.36 17.18 -17.83
CA LEU A 62 -44.09 16.51 -17.50
C LEU A 62 -43.72 16.71 -16.03
N ARG A 63 -43.83 17.93 -15.49
CA ARG A 63 -43.58 18.19 -14.06
C ARG A 63 -44.53 17.39 -13.17
N ARG A 64 -45.82 17.30 -13.49
CA ARG A 64 -46.77 16.48 -12.72
C ARG A 64 -46.38 15.00 -12.77
N GLN A 65 -46.03 14.49 -13.94
CA GLN A 65 -45.62 13.10 -14.12
C GLN A 65 -44.32 12.79 -13.37
N LEU A 66 -43.33 13.68 -13.44
CA LEU A 66 -42.08 13.55 -12.69
C LEU A 66 -42.30 13.66 -11.17
N THR A 67 -43.20 14.52 -10.71
CA THR A 67 -43.50 14.66 -9.27
C THR A 67 -44.23 13.42 -8.74
N GLN A 68 -45.15 12.87 -9.52
CA GLN A 68 -45.86 11.63 -9.20
C GLN A 68 -44.91 10.43 -9.19
N GLN A 69 -44.03 10.31 -10.18
CA GLN A 69 -43.00 9.28 -10.21
C GLN A 69 -41.96 9.45 -9.11
N ARG A 70 -41.59 10.69 -8.75
CA ARG A 70 -40.70 10.96 -7.62
C ARG A 70 -41.30 10.49 -6.30
N ALA A 71 -42.61 10.65 -6.08
CA ALA A 71 -43.26 10.12 -4.87
C ALA A 71 -43.29 8.58 -4.82
N ILE A 72 -43.29 7.91 -5.98
CA ILE A 72 -43.33 6.45 -6.10
C ILE A 72 -41.91 5.85 -5.98
N HIS A 73 -40.91 6.45 -6.62
CA HIS A 73 -39.54 5.92 -6.71
C HIS A 73 -38.56 6.54 -5.71
N PHE A 74 -38.84 7.75 -5.22
CA PHE A 74 -38.04 8.45 -4.21
C PHE A 74 -38.83 8.66 -2.91
N LYS A 75 -39.56 7.63 -2.44
CA LYS A 75 -39.93 7.58 -1.02
C LYS A 75 -38.65 7.72 -0.21
N LYS A 76 -38.61 8.72 0.67
CA LYS A 76 -37.54 8.93 1.66
C LYS A 76 -37.49 7.71 2.57
N ASN A 77 -36.86 6.65 2.08
CA ASN A 77 -36.67 5.42 2.82
C ASN A 77 -35.66 5.79 3.90
N ASN A 78 -36.14 5.91 5.13
CA ASN A 78 -35.33 6.15 6.33
C ASN A 78 -34.40 4.95 6.66
N ARG A 79 -34.08 4.11 5.66
CA ARG A 79 -33.18 2.96 5.71
C ARG A 79 -31.70 3.35 5.63
N LEU A 80 -31.37 4.65 5.67
CA LEU A 80 -29.98 5.10 5.84
C LEU A 80 -29.38 4.72 7.21
N SER A 81 -30.20 4.40 8.22
CA SER A 81 -29.68 3.96 9.53
C SER A 81 -29.07 2.55 9.49
N ALA A 82 -29.63 1.64 8.71
CA ALA A 82 -29.10 0.28 8.56
C ALA A 82 -27.83 0.28 7.70
N VAL A 83 -27.84 0.98 6.55
CA VAL A 83 -26.66 1.06 5.66
C VAL A 83 -25.50 1.79 6.33
N ARG A 84 -25.75 2.86 7.12
CA ARG A 84 -24.69 3.51 7.93
C ARG A 84 -24.11 2.57 8.99
N LYS A 85 -24.91 1.73 9.66
CA LYS A 85 -24.41 0.74 10.64
C LYS A 85 -23.51 -0.31 10.00
N TYR A 86 -23.83 -0.76 8.79
CA TYR A 86 -22.95 -1.69 8.06
C TYR A 86 -21.75 -0.97 7.44
N LEU A 87 -21.89 0.26 6.95
CA LEU A 87 -20.76 1.07 6.47
C LEU A 87 -19.78 1.40 7.58
N THR A 88 -20.21 1.69 8.82
CA THR A 88 -19.29 1.87 9.94
C THR A 88 -18.58 0.57 10.30
N GLY A 89 -19.27 -0.58 10.22
CA GLY A 89 -18.64 -1.89 10.40
C GLY A 89 -17.62 -2.22 9.32
N ILE A 90 -17.94 -1.97 8.05
CA ILE A 90 -17.05 -2.19 6.90
C ILE A 90 -15.85 -1.22 6.95
N ALA A 91 -16.09 0.07 7.25
CA ALA A 91 -15.03 1.05 7.40
C ALA A 91 -14.11 0.73 8.58
N ALA A 92 -14.65 0.32 9.73
CA ALA A 92 -13.86 -0.12 10.87
C ALA A 92 -13.03 -1.37 10.54
N ALA A 93 -13.62 -2.38 9.88
CA ALA A 93 -12.90 -3.57 9.43
C ALA A 93 -11.81 -3.24 8.41
N ALA A 94 -12.08 -2.33 7.47
CA ALA A 94 -11.09 -1.86 6.51
C ALA A 94 -9.92 -1.13 7.19
N VAL A 95 -10.18 -0.26 8.16
CA VAL A 95 -9.14 0.43 8.95
C VAL A 95 -8.32 -0.55 9.79
N VAL A 96 -8.95 -1.54 10.41
CA VAL A 96 -8.24 -2.60 11.17
C VAL A 96 -7.37 -3.44 10.24
N LEU A 97 -7.88 -3.85 9.07
CA LEU A 97 -7.08 -4.57 8.06
C LEU A 97 -5.92 -3.71 7.54
N LEU A 98 -6.14 -2.43 7.27
CA LEU A 98 -5.09 -1.49 6.88
C LEU A 98 -4.04 -1.35 7.97
N ALA A 99 -4.44 -1.22 9.23
CA ALA A 99 -3.53 -1.17 10.37
C ALA A 99 -2.71 -2.47 10.48
N ILE A 100 -3.32 -3.64 10.29
CA ILE A 100 -2.63 -4.93 10.31
C ILE A 100 -1.63 -5.03 9.14
N VAL A 101 -2.00 -4.65 7.92
CA VAL A 101 -1.12 -4.72 6.75
C VAL A 101 0.04 -3.73 6.85
N LEU A 102 -0.23 -2.49 7.26
CA LEU A 102 0.82 -1.47 7.43
C LEU A 102 1.78 -1.86 8.55
N THR A 103 1.28 -2.28 9.73
CA THR A 103 2.15 -2.72 10.83
C THR A 103 2.99 -3.95 10.45
N ARG A 104 2.43 -4.89 9.67
CA ARG A 104 3.17 -6.02 9.10
C ARG A 104 4.31 -5.57 8.19
N GLN A 105 4.02 -4.69 7.24
CA GLN A 105 5.00 -4.23 6.26
C GLN A 105 6.12 -3.41 6.92
N HIS A 106 5.81 -2.57 7.90
CA HIS A 106 6.80 -1.78 8.63
C HIS A 106 7.70 -2.67 9.49
N ARG A 107 7.13 -3.58 10.29
CA ARG A 107 7.94 -4.46 11.17
C ARG A 107 8.88 -5.36 10.38
N GLY A 108 8.45 -5.85 9.21
CA GLY A 108 9.32 -6.64 8.32
C GLY A 108 10.52 -5.83 7.81
N LYS A 109 10.31 -4.57 7.42
CA LYS A 109 11.38 -3.66 6.98
C LYS A 109 12.34 -3.33 8.13
N ASP A 110 11.84 -3.13 9.34
CA ASP A 110 12.67 -2.84 10.51
C ASP A 110 13.58 -4.02 10.85
N LEU A 111 13.03 -5.25 10.86
CA LEU A 111 13.82 -6.46 11.10
C LEU A 111 14.87 -6.67 10.02
N LEU A 112 14.53 -6.44 8.75
CA LEU A 112 15.47 -6.56 7.65
C LEU A 112 16.60 -5.53 7.74
N ALA A 113 16.31 -4.29 8.12
CA ALA A 113 17.30 -3.24 8.29
C ALA A 113 18.26 -3.54 9.45
N LEU A 114 17.75 -4.07 10.57
CA LEU A 114 18.54 -4.37 11.78
C LEU A 114 19.40 -5.63 11.64
N TYR A 115 18.85 -6.66 11.02
CA TYR A 115 19.42 -8.01 11.05
C TYR A 115 19.83 -8.56 9.69
N GLY A 116 19.32 -7.97 8.60
CA GLY A 116 19.38 -8.55 7.26
C GLY A 116 20.63 -8.24 6.44
N GLN A 117 21.56 -7.44 6.97
CA GLN A 117 22.78 -7.06 6.27
C GLN A 117 23.70 -8.27 6.05
N VAL A 118 23.92 -8.58 4.78
CA VAL A 118 24.84 -9.61 4.28
C VAL A 118 25.54 -9.00 3.08
N GLU A 119 26.85 -9.11 3.03
CA GLU A 119 27.63 -8.76 1.85
C GLU A 119 28.23 -10.03 1.26
N MET A 120 28.15 -10.16 -0.06
CA MET A 120 28.81 -11.20 -0.79
C MET A 120 30.29 -10.86 -0.97
N GLN A 121 31.13 -11.66 -0.32
CA GLN A 121 32.57 -11.62 -0.48
C GLN A 121 33.03 -12.69 -1.46
N VAL A 122 33.87 -12.30 -2.41
CA VAL A 122 34.45 -13.19 -3.41
C VAL A 122 35.96 -13.18 -3.22
N SER A 123 36.54 -14.37 -3.08
CA SER A 123 38.00 -14.50 -3.12
C SER A 123 38.45 -14.42 -4.57
N ALA A 124 39.36 -13.50 -4.87
CA ALA A 124 39.96 -13.35 -6.20
C ALA A 124 41.03 -14.43 -6.41
N GLU A 125 40.60 -15.69 -6.56
CA GLU A 125 41.46 -16.73 -7.10
C GLU A 125 41.39 -16.65 -8.64
N ARG A 126 42.53 -16.82 -9.30
CA ARG A 126 42.77 -16.25 -10.64
C ARG A 126 42.19 -17.13 -11.77
N GLY A 127 41.24 -16.58 -12.55
CA GLY A 127 41.26 -16.67 -14.02
C GLY A 127 40.25 -17.60 -14.72
N SER A 128 39.15 -18.00 -14.10
CA SER A 128 38.12 -18.82 -14.76
C SER A 128 36.82 -18.05 -15.06
N ASN A 129 36.00 -18.56 -16.00
CA ASN A 129 34.64 -18.05 -16.24
C ASN A 129 33.72 -18.22 -15.01
N GLN A 130 34.05 -19.11 -14.08
CA GLN A 130 33.30 -19.27 -12.83
C GLN A 130 33.59 -18.12 -11.86
N ASP A 131 34.82 -17.61 -11.85
CA ASP A 131 35.21 -16.45 -11.02
C ASP A 131 34.52 -15.17 -11.51
N SER A 132 34.36 -15.02 -12.83
CA SER A 132 33.63 -13.87 -13.40
C SER A 132 32.13 -13.91 -13.08
N LEU A 133 31.51 -15.08 -13.00
CA LEU A 133 30.11 -15.23 -12.57
C LEU A 133 29.93 -14.84 -11.09
N LEU A 134 30.80 -15.29 -10.19
CA LEU A 134 30.70 -14.93 -8.77
C LEU A 134 31.02 -13.45 -8.53
N GLN A 135 31.96 -12.87 -9.27
CA GLN A 135 32.24 -11.43 -9.19
C GLN A 135 31.05 -10.59 -9.64
N ALA A 136 30.42 -10.94 -10.76
CA ALA A 136 29.21 -10.28 -11.23
C ALA A 136 28.04 -10.47 -10.24
N ALA A 137 27.88 -11.69 -9.70
CA ALA A 137 26.86 -11.96 -8.69
C ALA A 137 27.07 -11.12 -7.43
N ALA A 138 28.31 -10.99 -6.97
CA ALA A 138 28.63 -10.20 -5.78
C ALA A 138 28.36 -8.71 -5.96
N LEU A 139 28.68 -8.16 -7.14
CA LEU A 139 28.33 -6.77 -7.47
C LEU A 139 26.82 -6.53 -7.32
N TYR A 140 26.00 -7.32 -8.02
CA TYR A 140 24.55 -7.15 -7.97
C TYR A 140 23.96 -7.50 -6.60
N PHE A 141 24.52 -8.49 -5.89
CA PHE A 141 24.04 -8.87 -4.56
C PHE A 141 24.24 -7.72 -3.56
N ASN A 142 25.42 -7.10 -3.58
CA ASN A 142 25.77 -5.99 -2.68
C ASN A 142 25.03 -4.69 -3.05
N GLU A 143 24.62 -4.54 -4.31
CA GLU A 143 23.68 -3.49 -4.74
C GLU A 143 22.21 -3.82 -4.43
N HIS A 144 21.93 -5.00 -3.84
CA HIS A 144 20.60 -5.54 -3.57
C HIS A 144 19.74 -5.79 -4.83
N ASP A 145 20.36 -5.89 -6.00
CA ASP A 145 19.71 -6.29 -7.25
C ASP A 145 19.65 -7.83 -7.34
N TYR A 146 18.76 -8.41 -6.54
CA TYR A 146 18.59 -9.86 -6.47
C TYR A 146 18.02 -10.43 -7.77
N THR A 147 17.32 -9.61 -8.58
CA THR A 147 16.78 -10.04 -9.87
C THR A 147 17.89 -10.36 -10.88
N LYS A 148 19.00 -9.62 -10.86
CA LYS A 148 20.20 -9.93 -11.66
C LYS A 148 21.13 -10.94 -10.99
N THR A 149 21.14 -11.00 -9.67
CA THR A 149 22.02 -11.92 -8.92
C THR A 149 21.60 -13.39 -9.10
N LEU A 150 20.30 -13.69 -8.98
CA LEU A 150 19.77 -15.04 -9.01
C LEU A 150 20.14 -15.85 -10.27
N PRO A 151 20.01 -15.33 -11.52
CA PRO A 151 20.40 -16.09 -12.70
C PRO A 151 21.90 -16.42 -12.74
N LEU A 152 22.76 -15.53 -12.26
CA LEU A 152 24.22 -15.76 -12.20
C LEU A 152 24.57 -16.88 -11.22
N LEU A 153 23.97 -16.86 -10.02
CA LEU A 153 24.16 -17.91 -9.02
C LEU A 153 23.54 -19.24 -9.45
N HIS A 154 22.42 -19.21 -10.18
CA HIS A 154 21.85 -20.41 -10.77
C HIS A 154 22.80 -21.05 -11.78
N GLN A 155 23.35 -20.25 -12.70
CA GLN A 155 24.33 -20.70 -13.69
C GLN A 155 25.61 -21.23 -13.03
N TYR A 156 26.11 -20.54 -12.00
CA TYR A 156 27.30 -20.99 -11.27
C TYR A 156 27.07 -22.34 -10.60
N ILE A 157 25.96 -22.50 -9.86
CA ILE A 157 25.65 -23.73 -9.12
C ILE A 157 25.39 -24.91 -10.07
N ALA A 158 24.82 -24.65 -11.25
CA ALA A 158 24.63 -25.69 -12.27
C ALA A 158 25.97 -26.23 -12.79
N ALA A 159 27.02 -25.40 -12.81
CA ALA A 159 28.37 -25.80 -13.21
C ALA A 159 29.19 -26.38 -12.04
N ASP A 160 29.05 -25.83 -10.84
CA ASP A 160 29.68 -26.32 -9.61
C ASP A 160 28.70 -26.30 -8.43
N SER A 161 28.16 -27.47 -8.11
CA SER A 161 27.22 -27.65 -7.01
C SER A 161 27.90 -27.86 -5.64
N SER A 162 29.23 -27.91 -5.58
CA SER A 162 29.99 -28.14 -4.34
C SER A 162 30.17 -26.88 -3.51
N ASN A 163 30.14 -25.71 -4.16
CA ASN A 163 30.38 -24.41 -3.52
C ASN A 163 29.22 -23.99 -2.58
N GLN A 164 29.42 -24.20 -1.28
CA GLN A 164 28.43 -23.85 -0.24
C GLN A 164 28.16 -22.34 -0.13
N ALA A 165 29.12 -21.48 -0.49
CA ALA A 165 28.92 -20.04 -0.47
C ALA A 165 27.91 -19.62 -1.56
N ALA A 166 28.01 -20.21 -2.76
CA ALA A 166 27.07 -19.95 -3.83
C ALA A 166 25.63 -20.34 -3.44
N TRP A 167 25.45 -21.51 -2.82
CA TRP A 167 24.14 -21.94 -2.27
C TRP A 167 23.64 -20.97 -1.20
N PHE A 168 24.51 -20.54 -0.28
CA PHE A 168 24.16 -19.58 0.77
C PHE A 168 23.66 -18.25 0.17
N TYR A 169 24.44 -17.63 -0.72
CA TYR A 169 24.07 -16.35 -1.31
C TYR A 169 22.84 -16.45 -2.20
N ARG A 170 22.64 -17.57 -2.92
CA ARG A 170 21.42 -17.75 -3.71
C ARG A 170 20.20 -17.86 -2.81
N GLY A 171 20.31 -18.63 -1.74
CA GLY A 171 19.27 -18.74 -0.72
C GLY A 171 18.91 -17.38 -0.12
N VAL A 172 19.91 -16.59 0.29
CA VAL A 172 19.67 -15.23 0.80
C VAL A 172 19.02 -14.34 -0.26
N ALA A 173 19.55 -14.30 -1.48
CA ALA A 173 19.01 -13.48 -2.57
C ALA A 173 17.54 -13.83 -2.88
N SER A 174 17.19 -15.12 -2.92
CA SER A 174 15.81 -15.58 -3.13
C SER A 174 14.87 -15.06 -2.03
N LEU A 175 15.25 -15.24 -0.76
CA LEU A 175 14.42 -14.77 0.37
C LEU A 175 14.27 -13.25 0.36
N ARG A 176 15.34 -12.50 0.03
CA ARG A 176 15.28 -11.04 -0.07
C ARG A 176 14.44 -10.55 -1.25
N ASN A 177 14.35 -11.36 -2.30
CA ASN A 177 13.44 -11.15 -3.42
C ASN A 177 11.99 -11.59 -3.13
N GLY A 178 11.70 -12.01 -1.89
CA GLY A 178 10.36 -12.45 -1.46
C GLY A 178 10.02 -13.89 -1.84
N ASP A 179 10.98 -14.68 -2.30
CA ASP A 179 10.78 -16.05 -2.77
C ASP A 179 11.26 -17.07 -1.74
N ALA A 180 10.32 -17.90 -1.25
CA ALA A 180 10.60 -18.97 -0.30
C ALA A 180 11.43 -20.12 -0.91
N ALA A 181 11.63 -20.16 -2.23
CA ALA A 181 12.49 -21.14 -2.90
C ALA A 181 13.96 -21.11 -2.46
N GLY A 182 14.40 -20.05 -1.75
CA GLY A 182 15.72 -19.99 -1.11
C GLY A 182 15.86 -20.82 0.16
N LEU A 183 14.75 -21.25 0.79
CA LEU A 183 14.81 -22.03 2.03
C LEU A 183 15.57 -23.36 1.86
N PRO A 184 15.31 -24.20 0.86
CA PRO A 184 16.06 -25.44 0.65
C PRO A 184 17.58 -25.23 0.51
N ASP A 185 17.99 -24.15 -0.15
CA ASP A 185 19.42 -23.81 -0.32
C ASP A 185 20.08 -23.51 1.03
N LEU A 186 19.42 -22.70 1.87
CA LEU A 186 19.93 -22.38 3.20
C LEU A 186 19.86 -23.57 4.16
N GLU A 187 18.83 -24.40 4.06
CA GLU A 187 18.72 -25.63 4.85
C GLU A 187 19.87 -26.58 4.53
N LYS A 188 20.20 -26.74 3.24
CA LYS A 188 21.37 -27.50 2.79
C LYS A 188 22.67 -26.97 3.40
N VAL A 189 22.90 -25.65 3.34
CA VAL A 189 24.09 -25.02 3.92
C VAL A 189 24.13 -25.18 5.44
N SER A 190 22.99 -25.03 6.12
CA SER A 190 22.87 -25.12 7.58
C SER A 190 23.04 -26.55 8.13
N ASN A 191 22.75 -27.56 7.32
CA ASN A 191 22.96 -28.96 7.67
C ASN A 191 24.38 -29.45 7.30
N GLY A 192 25.14 -28.70 6.50
CA GLY A 192 26.49 -29.03 6.08
C GLY A 192 27.60 -28.53 7.02
N GLY A 193 28.86 -28.82 6.67
CA GLY A 193 30.07 -28.35 7.35
C GLY A 193 30.58 -26.98 6.90
N SER A 194 29.71 -26.14 6.33
CA SER A 194 30.08 -24.83 5.78
C SER A 194 30.40 -23.82 6.88
N VAL A 195 31.31 -22.88 6.62
CA VAL A 195 31.51 -21.70 7.49
C VAL A 195 30.23 -20.86 7.61
N PHE A 196 29.35 -20.92 6.60
CA PHE A 196 28.05 -20.22 6.57
C PHE A 196 26.93 -20.97 7.30
N ARG A 197 27.21 -22.11 7.95
CA ARG A 197 26.18 -22.99 8.53
C ARG A 197 25.21 -22.25 9.46
N TYR A 198 25.75 -21.45 10.36
CA TYR A 198 24.95 -20.74 11.36
C TYR A 198 24.37 -19.43 10.82
N ASP A 199 25.06 -18.77 9.88
CA ASP A 199 24.49 -17.67 9.11
C ASP A 199 23.26 -18.14 8.33
N ALA A 200 23.30 -19.31 7.69
CA ALA A 200 22.17 -19.88 6.98
C ALA A 200 20.97 -20.14 7.91
N ALA A 201 21.21 -20.74 9.09
CA ALA A 201 20.18 -20.91 10.12
C ALA A 201 19.57 -19.57 10.55
N PHE A 202 20.41 -18.55 10.72
CA PHE A 202 19.98 -17.21 11.08
C PHE A 202 19.13 -16.55 9.98
N GLN A 203 19.50 -16.72 8.71
CA GLN A 203 18.75 -16.17 7.58
C GLN A 203 17.37 -16.82 7.43
N ILE A 204 17.28 -18.14 7.68
CA ILE A 204 15.99 -18.84 7.74
C ILE A 204 15.14 -18.32 8.90
N ALA A 205 15.74 -18.15 10.08
CA ALA A 205 15.03 -17.59 11.23
C ALA A 205 14.51 -16.17 10.97
N LEU A 206 15.33 -15.32 10.36
CA LEU A 206 14.96 -13.95 10.00
C LEU A 206 13.80 -13.93 9.01
N TRP A 207 13.82 -14.82 8.01
CA TRP A 207 12.69 -14.97 7.09
C TRP A 207 11.39 -15.33 7.82
N TYR A 208 11.42 -16.35 8.68
CA TYR A 208 10.23 -16.70 9.47
C TYR A 208 9.79 -15.59 10.41
N ALA A 209 10.71 -14.81 10.97
CA ALA A 209 10.41 -13.64 11.80
C ALA A 209 9.65 -12.56 10.99
N ILE A 210 10.13 -12.26 9.78
CA ILE A 210 9.48 -11.32 8.85
C ILE A 210 8.08 -11.83 8.48
N GLN A 211 7.94 -13.14 8.28
CA GLN A 211 6.67 -13.80 7.97
C GLN A 211 5.75 -14.04 9.19
N GLN A 212 6.04 -13.42 10.34
CA GLN A 212 5.27 -13.54 11.58
C GLN A 212 5.07 -14.98 12.07
N GLN A 213 6.07 -15.84 11.88
CA GLN A 213 6.10 -17.22 12.35
C GLN A 213 7.16 -17.35 13.47
N PRO A 214 6.93 -16.76 14.66
CA PRO A 214 7.93 -16.69 15.73
C PRO A 214 8.31 -18.06 16.27
N ALA A 215 7.41 -19.05 16.25
CA ALA A 215 7.71 -20.43 16.64
C ALA A 215 8.81 -21.01 15.74
N LYS A 216 8.63 -20.95 14.42
CA LYS A 216 9.63 -21.42 13.45
C LYS A 216 10.93 -20.61 13.51
N ALA A 217 10.83 -19.30 13.71
CA ALA A 217 12.02 -18.47 13.90
C ALA A 217 12.82 -18.93 15.14
N LYS A 218 12.13 -19.19 16.27
CA LYS A 218 12.76 -19.70 17.51
C LYS A 218 13.40 -21.08 17.30
N GLU A 219 12.74 -22.00 16.59
CA GLU A 219 13.30 -23.32 16.25
C GLU A 219 14.65 -23.19 15.51
N TRP A 220 14.74 -22.30 14.52
CA TRP A 220 15.98 -22.08 13.77
C TRP A 220 17.04 -21.35 14.59
N LEU A 221 16.66 -20.38 15.43
CA LEU A 221 17.58 -19.68 16.32
C LEU A 221 18.19 -20.60 17.39
N GLN A 222 17.51 -21.67 17.79
CA GLN A 222 18.01 -22.66 18.76
C GLN A 222 19.14 -23.53 18.19
N LYS A 223 19.23 -23.65 16.87
CA LYS A 223 20.31 -24.42 16.20
C LYS A 223 21.65 -23.69 16.19
N ILE A 224 21.68 -22.43 16.58
CA ILE A 224 22.88 -21.58 16.59
C ILE A 224 23.52 -21.67 17.99
N PRO A 225 24.75 -22.22 18.12
CA PRO A 225 25.42 -22.33 19.40
C PRO A 225 25.92 -20.96 19.88
N ALA A 226 26.14 -20.84 21.19
CA ALA A 226 26.46 -19.55 21.82
C ALA A 226 27.84 -18.99 21.44
N ASP A 227 28.75 -19.83 20.94
CA ASP A 227 30.09 -19.49 20.49
C ASP A 227 30.18 -19.17 18.99
N ALA A 228 29.09 -19.35 18.23
CA ALA A 228 29.05 -18.96 16.82
C ALA A 228 29.20 -17.44 16.66
N ALA A 229 29.89 -17.00 15.60
CA ALA A 229 30.07 -15.58 15.30
C ALA A 229 28.73 -14.81 15.21
N ILE A 230 27.67 -15.46 14.71
CA ILE A 230 26.33 -14.90 14.56
C ILE A 230 25.49 -14.92 15.86
N ALA A 231 25.97 -15.53 16.95
CA ALA A 231 25.20 -15.79 18.17
C ALA A 231 24.66 -14.51 18.83
N GLY A 232 25.41 -13.41 18.76
CA GLY A 232 24.98 -12.10 19.24
C GLY A 232 23.72 -11.60 18.51
N LYS A 233 23.72 -11.65 17.17
CA LYS A 233 22.56 -11.27 16.35
C LYS A 233 21.39 -12.24 16.57
N ALA A 234 21.66 -13.55 16.67
CA ALA A 234 20.64 -14.55 16.95
C ALA A 234 19.92 -14.32 18.28
N SER A 235 20.67 -13.96 19.32
CA SER A 235 20.13 -13.65 20.65
C SER A 235 19.33 -12.35 20.66
N ALA A 236 19.78 -11.34 19.93
CA ALA A 236 19.05 -10.07 19.77
C ALA A 236 17.72 -10.29 19.04
N LEU A 237 17.74 -10.96 17.87
CA LEU A 237 16.52 -11.30 17.14
C LEU A 237 15.53 -12.09 18.01
N ARG A 238 16.02 -13.05 18.81
CA ARG A 238 15.17 -13.85 19.72
C ARG A 238 14.42 -13.00 20.74
N LYS A 239 15.02 -11.91 21.23
CA LYS A 239 14.40 -10.97 22.18
C LYS A 239 13.32 -10.10 21.53
N ASP A 240 13.47 -9.81 20.25
CA ASP A 240 12.54 -8.96 19.47
C ASP A 240 11.34 -9.74 18.90
N LEU A 241 11.39 -11.08 18.95
CA LEU A 241 10.27 -11.94 18.60
C LEU A 241 9.15 -11.82 19.66
N PRO A 242 7.87 -11.80 19.24
CA PRO A 242 6.74 -11.86 20.15
C PRO A 242 6.61 -13.22 20.88
#